data_AF-A0A4Y3NCX5-F1
#
_entry.id   AF-A0A4Y3NCX5-F1
#
_cell.length_a   1.000
_cell.length_b   1.000
_cell.length_c   1.000
_cell.angle_alpha   90.00
_cell.angle_beta   90.00
_cell.angle_gamma   90.00
#
_symmetry.space_group_name_H-M   'P 1'
#
loop_
_entity.id
_entity.type
_entity.pdbx_description
1 polymer ?
#
loop_
_entity_poly.entity_id
_entity_poly.type
_entity_poly.pdbx_seq_one_letter_code
_entity_poly.pdbx_strand_id
1 'polypeptide(L)' 'MSVNQIRALLKSGDLRDIQIDGRNVWRIAATDVESYIAEAYRVTAERIAAGGLPE' A
#
# COMPACT_ATOMS: atom_id res chain seq x y z
N MET A 1 -2.85 -5.50 -7.69
CA MET A 1 -3.00 -4.06 -7.43
C MET A 1 -2.85 -3.31 -8.75
N SER A 2 -3.70 -2.32 -9.04
CA SER A 2 -3.58 -1.56 -10.30
C SER A 2 -2.46 -0.52 -10.20
N VAL A 3 -1.90 -0.10 -11.34
CA VAL A 3 -0.85 0.94 -11.37
C VAL A 3 -1.33 2.27 -10.78
N ASN A 4 -2.60 2.62 -11.01
CA ASN A 4 -3.19 3.84 -10.45
C ASN A 4 -3.30 3.76 -8.92
N GLN A 5 -3.65 2.60 -8.38
CA GLN A 5 -3.69 2.39 -6.94
C GLN A 5 -2.30 2.47 -6.31
N ILE A 6 -1.28 1.88 -6.93
CA ILE A 6 0.12 2.01 -6.48
C ILE A 6 0.52 3.49 -6.42
N ARG A 7 0.31 4.25 -7.50
CA ARG A 7 0.65 5.68 -7.54
C ARG A 7 -0.05 6.51 -6.46
N ALA A 8 -1.31 6.19 -6.15
CA ALA A 8 -2.03 6.84 -5.08
C ALA A 8 -1.37 6.60 -3.72
N LEU A 9 -0.96 5.37 -3.44
CA LEU A 9 -0.27 4.99 -2.19
C LEU A 9 1.12 5.63 -2.07
N LEU A 10 1.87 5.73 -3.17
CA LEU A 10 3.14 6.44 -3.18
C LEU A 10 2.94 7.92 -2.86
N LYS A 11 1.91 8.55 -3.46
CA LYS A 11 1.60 9.96 -3.26
C LYS A 11 1.11 10.25 -1.84
N SER A 12 0.34 9.35 -1.22
CA SER A 12 -0.09 9.50 0.18
C SER A 12 1.03 9.21 1.18
N GLY A 13 2.07 8.49 0.76
CA GLY A 13 3.14 8.00 1.64
C GLY A 13 2.79 6.71 2.38
N ASP A 14 1.64 6.09 2.05
CA ASP A 14 1.22 4.81 2.66
C ASP A 14 2.06 3.63 2.16
N LEU A 15 2.67 3.77 0.98
CA LEU A 15 3.61 2.79 0.45
C LEU A 15 4.98 3.44 0.27
N ARG A 16 5.98 2.88 0.96
CA ARG A 16 7.36 3.34 0.91
C ARG A 16 7.95 3.13 -0.48
N ASP A 17 8.61 4.17 -0.99
CA ASP A 17 9.37 4.13 -2.22
C ASP A 17 10.64 4.97 -2.13
N ILE A 18 11.42 4.90 -3.21
CA ILE A 18 12.53 5.81 -3.46
C ILE A 18 12.45 6.32 -4.90
N GLN A 19 12.77 7.59 -5.10
CA GLN A 19 12.94 8.14 -6.43
C GLN A 19 14.33 7.82 -6.94
N ILE A 20 14.42 7.10 -8.05
CA ILE A 20 15.68 6.84 -8.73
C ILE A 20 15.83 7.88 -9.86
N ASP A 21 16.86 8.70 -9.71
CA ASP A 21 17.48 9.50 -10.78
C ASP A 21 16.57 10.56 -11.48
N GLY A 22 15.83 11.36 -10.72
CA GLY A 22 15.18 12.61 -11.19
C GLY A 22 14.12 12.50 -12.31
N ARG A 23 13.94 11.32 -12.92
CA ARG A 23 13.09 11.06 -14.10
C ARG A 23 11.70 10.54 -13.73
N ASN A 24 11.20 10.85 -12.54
CA ASN A 24 9.92 10.33 -12.01
C ASN A 24 9.84 8.79 -11.99
N VAL A 25 10.99 8.11 -11.89
CA VAL A 25 11.05 6.66 -11.71
C VAL A 25 11.09 6.36 -10.23
N TRP A 26 10.07 5.65 -9.76
CA TRP A 26 9.95 5.24 -8.37
C TRP A 26 10.24 3.74 -8.27
N ARG A 27 11.07 3.37 -7.29
CA ARG A 27 11.36 1.97 -6.96
C ARG A 27 10.74 1.65 -5.61
N ILE A 28 10.15 0.46 -5.55
CA ILE A 28 9.48 -0.09 -4.39
C ILE A 28 10.12 -1.45 -4.14
N ALA A 29 10.52 -1.74 -2.91
CA ALA A 29 10.98 -3.08 -2.57
C ALA A 29 9.77 -4.04 -2.49
N ALA A 30 9.98 -5.30 -2.88
CA ALA A 30 8.93 -6.32 -2.74
C ALA A 30 8.46 -6.45 -1.28
N THR A 31 9.40 -6.38 -0.33
CA THR A 31 9.13 -6.43 1.11
C THR A 31 8.26 -5.27 1.62
N ASP A 32 8.38 -4.08 1.02
CA ASP A 32 7.55 -2.93 1.40
C ASP A 32 6.10 -3.15 0.94
N VAL A 33 5.91 -3.72 -0.26
CA VAL A 33 4.58 -4.09 -0.76
C VAL A 33 3.96 -5.20 0.11
N GLU A 34 4.74 -6.22 0.44
CA GLU A 34 4.29 -7.33 1.30
C GLU A 34 3.89 -6.83 2.69
N SER A 35 4.69 -5.92 3.27
CA SER A 35 4.40 -5.31 4.57
C SER A 35 3.11 -4.48 4.53
N TYR A 36 2.91 -3.68 3.48
CA TYR A 36 1.68 -2.93 3.29
C TYR A 36 0.46 -3.86 3.17
N ILE A 37 0.57 -4.96 2.40
CA ILE A 37 -0.51 -5.93 2.24
C ILE A 37 -0.85 -6.60 3.57
N ALA A 38 0.16 -7.01 4.34
CA ALA A 38 -0.04 -7.63 5.65
C ALA A 38 -0.77 -6.68 6.61
N GLU A 39 -0.37 -5.40 6.63
CA GLU A 39 -1.03 -4.38 7.44
C GLU A 39 -2.48 -4.14 7.00
N ALA A 40 -2.72 -4.03 5.69
CA ALA A 40 -4.06 -3.85 5.15
C ALA A 40 -4.99 -5.02 5.51
N TYR A 41 -4.49 -6.26 5.48
CA TYR A 41 -5.23 -7.43 5.94
C TYR A 41 -5.52 -7.37 7.44
N ARG A 42 -4.54 -6.97 8.26
CA ARG A 42 -4.74 -6.82 9.71
C ARG A 42 -5.85 -5.82 10.01
N VAL A 43 -5.78 -4.62 9.44
CA VAL A 43 -6.79 -3.57 9.64
C VAL A 43 -8.18 -4.05 9.16
N THR A 44 -8.23 -4.77 8.06
CA THR A 44 -9.50 -5.33 7.54
C THR A 44 -10.06 -6.39 8.49
N ALA A 45 -9.21 -7.28 9.01
CA ALA A 45 -9.62 -8.30 9.97
C ALA A 45 -10.13 -7.68 11.27
N GLU A 46 -9.47 -6.63 11.78
CA GLU A 46 -9.92 -5.88 12.95
C GLU A 46 -11.30 -5.24 12.73
N ARG A 47 -11.52 -4.64 11.54
CA ARG A 47 -12.82 -4.07 11.17
C ARG A 47 -13.93 -5.11 11.12
N ILE A 48 -13.67 -6.26 10.49
CA ILE A 48 -14.62 -7.37 10.42
C ILE A 48 -14.94 -7.90 11.83
N ALA A 49 -13.93 -8.07 12.67
CA ALA A 49 -14.11 -8.51 14.07
C ALA A 49 -14.94 -7.52 14.89
N ALA A 50 -14.83 -6.22 14.59
CA ALA A 50 -15.67 -5.17 15.18
C ALA A 50 -17.12 -5.13 14.62
N GLY A 51 -17.50 -6.07 13.74
CA GLY A 51 -18.82 -6.15 13.13
C GLY A 51 -18.99 -5.31 11.87
N GLY A 52 -17.93 -4.67 11.37
CA GLY A 52 -17.91 -3.98 10.09
C GLY A 52 -17.70 -4.96 8.95
N LEU A 53 -18.78 -5.58 8.47
CA LEU A 53 -18.74 -6.31 7.21
C LEU A 53 -18.79 -5.32 6.04
N PRO A 54 -17.94 -5.48 5.01
CA PRO A 54 -18.11 -4.72 3.78
C PRO A 54 -19.46 -5.10 3.14
N GLU A 55 -20.25 -4.09 2.71
CA GLU A 55 -21.44 -4.30 1.86
C GLU A 55 -21.09 -4.96 0.52
#